data_AF-A0A1E4T274-F1
#
_entry.id   AF-A0A1E4T274-F1
#
_cell.length_a   1.000
_cell.length_b   1.000
_cell.length_c   1.000
_cell.angle_alpha   90.00
_cell.angle_beta   90.00
_cell.angle_gamma   90.00
#
_symmetry.space_group_name_H-M   'P 1'
#
loop_
_entity.id
_entity.type
_entity.pdbx_description
1 polymer ?
#
loop_
_entity_poly.entity_id
_entity_poly.type
_entity_poly.pdbx_seq_one_letter_code
_entity_poly.pdbx_strand_id
1 'polypeptide(L)'
;MESVEKKKDISEATDEEIKELAAQFVKENFKKSSLASLSLLHWRNIYLLFSIIFRIVVALQTSYIHPDEFFQSFQPIYHDNIPWEFEEGCRSMAPLYLLYYPVIYIGQWFEMRPIVIYYLVKLTFCFLSWAVLDFCIFRIMPIKQERLKAMFFMNTSYVTLVYQSHTFSNSIETILVVAAIWIINDVRNHLELGNKIYSTSRLIMLGFLVSFGLFNRPTFILWMILPSVFVLKYAMRSFRGITLLIASFTVTTISCILIDTHHFRGSIDLSNISSLYDLNTRLVITPLNNILYNSSISNLKTHGLHPYYTHILINTPQILGPLIFLLPPFQSTQYIRTTPFLSMISGLVALSLIPHQELRFLIPMVPLAACCISIPKHKFTKWIIQLSVVFNLAMMVLMGVLHQGGLVPALEYIHDLKFTGKPEGNILLFWRTYKPPTWLTLSDADEERPIYLNNDQNNLTSIVDMKLSGACYTIDFMGMEFVEFENVAKNIVEKYTDRDIYLVTPLNAALNFENNTNFEKVWSYGWHLDLDHFEIEKFGIASLKPGIAIYKLGLF
;
A
#
# COMPACT_ATOMS: atom_id res chain seq x y z
N MET A 1 -23.79 -60.61 13.10
CA MET A 1 -24.10 -62.00 12.67
C MET A 1 -23.91 -61.97 11.16
N GLU A 2 -22.75 -62.22 10.56
CA GLU A 2 -21.64 -63.12 10.90
C GLU A 2 -20.56 -62.48 11.75
N SER A 3 -20.32 -63.15 12.85
CA SER A 3 -19.26 -62.96 13.82
C SER A 3 -18.07 -63.82 13.41
N VAL A 4 -16.86 -63.32 13.68
CA VAL A 4 -15.77 -64.15 14.24
C VAL A 4 -15.21 -65.21 13.29
N GLU A 5 -14.12 -64.89 12.59
CA GLU A 5 -12.99 -65.82 12.38
C GLU A 5 -11.88 -65.13 11.58
N LYS A 6 -10.86 -64.62 12.30
CA LYS A 6 -9.43 -64.55 11.90
C LYS A 6 -8.65 -63.72 12.94
N LYS A 7 -8.77 -64.09 14.21
CA LYS A 7 -7.62 -64.03 15.11
C LYS A 7 -6.96 -65.39 15.00
N LYS A 8 -6.08 -65.55 14.02
CA LYS A 8 -5.08 -66.62 14.08
C LYS A 8 -4.09 -66.19 15.16
N ASP A 9 -3.84 -67.09 16.09
CA ASP A 9 -2.90 -66.89 17.19
C ASP A 9 -1.54 -66.42 16.68
N ILE A 10 -1.08 -65.28 17.19
CA ILE A 10 0.26 -64.72 16.91
C ILE A 10 1.35 -65.58 17.59
N SER A 11 1.00 -66.69 18.26
CA SER A 11 1.95 -67.59 18.91
C SER A 11 2.55 -68.68 18.00
N GLU A 12 2.09 -68.80 16.74
CA GLU A 12 2.62 -69.79 15.77
C GLU A 12 3.14 -69.16 14.46
N ALA A 13 3.22 -67.83 14.38
CA ALA A 13 3.77 -67.16 13.20
C ALA A 13 5.29 -67.39 13.11
N THR A 14 5.75 -67.87 11.96
CA THR A 14 7.19 -68.05 11.72
C THR A 14 7.90 -66.69 11.66
N ASP A 15 9.20 -66.65 12.02
CA ASP A 15 10.00 -65.40 12.02
C ASP A 15 10.01 -64.67 10.66
N GLU A 16 9.78 -65.39 9.55
CA GLU A 16 9.61 -64.79 8.22
C GLU A 16 8.26 -64.09 8.06
N GLU A 17 7.16 -64.68 8.53
CA GLU A 17 5.82 -64.06 8.45
C GLU A 17 5.73 -62.80 9.31
N ILE A 18 6.39 -62.78 10.47
CA ILE A 18 6.47 -61.59 11.34
C ILE A 18 7.29 -60.48 10.66
N LYS A 19 8.40 -60.82 9.99
CA LYS A 19 9.20 -59.86 9.22
C LYS A 19 8.44 -59.32 8.02
N GLU A 20 7.64 -60.14 7.35
CA GLU A 20 6.85 -59.71 6.18
C GLU A 20 5.68 -58.80 6.59
N LEU A 21 5.00 -59.12 7.70
CA LEU A 21 3.98 -58.25 8.31
C LEU A 21 4.57 -56.93 8.82
N ALA A 22 5.74 -56.97 9.46
CA ALA A 22 6.44 -55.75 9.89
C ALA A 22 6.89 -54.91 8.69
N ALA A 23 7.40 -55.54 7.62
CA ALA A 23 7.76 -54.86 6.39
C ALA A 23 6.55 -54.26 5.68
N GLN A 24 5.41 -54.95 5.63
CA GLN A 24 4.15 -54.39 5.12
C GLN A 24 3.65 -53.23 5.97
N PHE A 25 3.67 -53.35 7.30
CA PHE A 25 3.24 -52.30 8.22
C PHE A 25 4.14 -51.06 8.14
N VAL A 26 5.45 -51.24 8.01
CA VAL A 26 6.41 -50.15 7.78
C VAL A 26 6.19 -49.53 6.40
N LYS A 27 5.95 -50.32 5.35
CA LYS A 27 5.74 -49.84 3.98
C LYS A 27 4.39 -49.11 3.81
N GLU A 28 3.34 -49.55 4.50
CA GLU A 28 2.04 -48.86 4.55
C GLU A 28 2.10 -47.57 5.36
N ASN A 29 2.81 -47.55 6.50
CA ASN A 29 3.00 -46.34 7.30
C ASN A 29 3.98 -45.34 6.66
N PHE A 30 5.01 -45.80 5.94
CA PHE A 30 5.89 -44.94 5.14
C PHE A 30 5.15 -44.35 3.92
N LYS A 31 4.33 -45.13 3.21
CA LYS A 31 3.50 -44.59 2.11
C LYS A 31 2.46 -43.60 2.60
N LYS A 32 1.85 -43.80 3.77
CA LYS A 32 0.92 -42.83 4.36
C LYS A 32 1.62 -41.59 4.92
N SER A 33 2.85 -41.69 5.44
CA SER A 33 3.57 -40.54 6.01
C SER A 33 4.29 -39.70 4.95
N SER A 34 4.73 -40.30 3.83
CA SER A 34 5.48 -39.58 2.79
C SER A 34 4.61 -38.94 1.70
N LEU A 35 3.37 -39.41 1.50
CA LEU A 35 2.43 -38.84 0.50
C LEU A 35 1.32 -37.97 1.12
N ALA A 36 1.09 -38.03 2.43
CA ALA A 36 0.13 -37.16 3.12
C ALA A 36 0.75 -35.83 3.63
N SER A 37 2.07 -35.70 3.60
CA SER A 37 2.80 -34.53 4.14
C SER A 37 2.85 -33.33 3.19
N LEU A 38 2.34 -33.46 1.95
CA LEU A 38 2.36 -32.41 0.93
C LEU A 38 0.98 -32.19 0.28
N SER A 39 -0.12 -32.28 1.04
CA SER A 39 -1.34 -31.62 0.58
C SER A 39 -1.11 -30.10 0.66
N LEU A 40 -0.84 -29.45 -0.47
CA LEU A 40 -0.79 -27.97 -0.59
C LEU A 40 -2.03 -27.29 0.04
N LEU A 41 -3.14 -28.03 0.16
CA LEU A 41 -4.41 -27.60 0.74
C LEU A 41 -4.51 -27.62 2.27
N HIS A 42 -3.48 -28.04 3.02
CA HIS A 42 -3.53 -27.92 4.48
C HIS A 42 -3.39 -26.45 4.89
N TRP A 43 -4.20 -25.97 5.84
CA TRP A 43 -4.23 -24.54 6.22
C TRP A 43 -2.87 -24.00 6.68
N ARG A 44 -2.03 -24.83 7.30
CA ARG A 44 -0.66 -24.43 7.69
C ARG A 44 0.22 -24.17 6.48
N ASN A 45 0.09 -24.98 5.43
CA ASN A 45 0.85 -24.81 4.19
C ASN A 45 0.41 -23.53 3.50
N ILE A 46 -0.91 -23.28 3.39
CA ILE A 46 -1.45 -22.01 2.89
C ILE A 46 -0.91 -20.84 3.69
N TYR A 47 -0.94 -20.92 5.02
CA TYR A 47 -0.42 -19.88 5.89
C TYR A 47 1.06 -19.59 5.66
N LEU A 48 1.91 -20.63 5.58
CA LEU A 48 3.34 -20.47 5.36
C LEU A 48 3.64 -19.91 3.96
N LEU A 49 2.95 -20.41 2.92
CA LEU A 49 3.08 -19.92 1.56
C LEU A 49 2.74 -18.42 1.47
N PHE A 50 1.60 -18.00 2.02
CA PHE A 50 1.19 -16.59 1.98
C PHE A 50 2.06 -15.72 2.88
N SER A 51 2.26 -16.13 4.14
CA SER A 51 2.92 -15.28 5.14
C SER A 51 4.40 -15.07 4.89
N ILE A 52 5.08 -16.03 4.24
CA ILE A 52 6.52 -15.99 4.01
C ILE A 52 6.82 -15.84 2.52
N ILE A 53 6.46 -16.84 1.70
CA ILE A 53 6.91 -16.89 0.30
C ILE A 53 6.27 -15.77 -0.51
N PHE A 54 4.94 -15.74 -0.60
CA PHE A 54 4.24 -14.73 -1.38
C PHE A 54 4.47 -13.32 -0.84
N ARG A 55 4.56 -13.16 0.49
CA ARG A 55 4.88 -11.86 1.08
C ARG A 55 6.18 -11.27 0.52
N ILE A 56 7.29 -12.03 0.53
CA ILE A 56 8.57 -11.53 0.02
C ILE A 56 8.55 -11.40 -1.50
N VAL A 57 7.99 -12.37 -2.21
CA VAL A 57 7.91 -12.34 -3.69
C VAL A 57 7.12 -11.13 -4.18
N VAL A 58 5.94 -10.87 -3.58
CA VAL A 58 5.05 -9.75 -3.93
C VAL A 58 5.68 -8.41 -3.54
N ALA A 59 6.34 -8.33 -2.39
CA ALA A 59 7.05 -7.11 -1.99
C ALA A 59 8.13 -6.69 -3.00
N LEU A 60 8.73 -7.66 -3.71
CA LEU A 60 9.75 -7.42 -4.74
C LEU A 60 9.16 -7.28 -6.16
N GLN A 61 7.84 -7.32 -6.33
CA GLN A 61 7.21 -7.04 -7.62
C GLN A 61 7.20 -5.54 -7.91
N THR A 62 7.08 -5.20 -9.18
CA THR A 62 7.12 -3.84 -9.72
C THR A 62 5.75 -3.23 -10.00
N SER A 63 4.67 -3.84 -9.50
CA SER A 63 3.33 -3.27 -9.60
C SER A 63 3.31 -1.82 -9.12
N TYR A 64 2.49 -0.99 -9.74
CA TYR A 64 2.37 0.42 -9.37
C TYR A 64 0.89 0.70 -9.13
N ILE A 65 0.49 0.66 -7.85
CA ILE A 65 -0.93 0.57 -7.52
C ILE A 65 -1.62 1.93 -7.57
N HIS A 66 -0.89 2.98 -7.24
CA HIS A 66 -1.40 4.34 -7.24
C HIS A 66 -0.25 5.36 -7.18
N PRO A 67 -0.34 6.52 -7.87
CA PRO A 67 0.68 7.57 -7.85
C PRO A 67 1.27 7.98 -6.49
N ASP A 68 0.44 8.13 -5.46
CA ASP A 68 0.87 8.41 -4.07
C ASP A 68 1.90 7.44 -3.49
N GLU A 69 2.05 6.24 -4.08
CA GLU A 69 3.13 5.32 -3.71
C GLU A 69 4.49 5.98 -3.80
N PHE A 70 4.69 6.85 -4.80
CA PHE A 70 5.92 7.62 -5.02
C PHE A 70 5.76 9.09 -4.66
N PHE A 71 4.58 9.67 -4.92
CA PHE A 71 4.34 11.10 -4.72
C PHE A 71 4.38 11.48 -3.24
N GLN A 72 3.83 10.64 -2.37
CA GLN A 72 3.78 10.93 -0.93
C GLN A 72 4.98 10.40 -0.15
N SER A 73 6.00 9.86 -0.82
CA SER A 73 7.09 9.12 -0.17
C SER A 73 8.47 9.51 -0.70
N PHE A 74 8.78 9.17 -1.95
CA PHE A 74 10.10 9.34 -2.55
C PHE A 74 10.27 10.73 -3.14
N GLN A 75 9.30 11.20 -3.93
CA GLN A 75 9.39 12.47 -4.63
C GLN A 75 9.72 13.68 -3.75
N PRO A 76 9.15 13.84 -2.54
CA PRO A 76 9.49 14.96 -1.66
C PRO A 76 10.92 14.86 -1.12
N ILE A 77 11.42 13.63 -0.87
CA ILE A 77 12.78 13.39 -0.37
C ILE A 77 13.79 13.64 -1.49
N TYR A 78 13.53 13.08 -2.67
CA TYR A 78 14.35 13.29 -3.85
C TYR A 78 14.17 14.69 -4.44
N HIS A 79 13.21 15.51 -3.99
CA HIS A 79 12.82 16.79 -4.59
C HIS A 79 12.45 16.65 -6.08
N ASP A 80 11.90 15.51 -6.46
CA ASP A 80 11.52 15.16 -7.83
C ASP A 80 10.04 15.47 -8.03
N ASN A 81 9.74 16.53 -8.77
CA ASN A 81 8.37 16.86 -9.18
C ASN A 81 7.39 16.92 -8.00
N ILE A 82 7.70 17.82 -7.06
CA ILE A 82 7.09 17.88 -5.72
C ILE A 82 5.56 18.02 -5.83
N PRO A 83 4.76 17.13 -5.21
CA PRO A 83 3.31 17.26 -5.25
C PRO A 83 2.80 18.46 -4.46
N TRP A 84 1.64 18.97 -4.90
CA TRP A 84 0.92 20.08 -4.26
C TRP A 84 0.75 19.93 -2.73
N GLU A 85 0.58 18.69 -2.23
CA GLU A 85 0.40 18.44 -0.79
C GLU A 85 1.60 18.90 0.05
N PHE A 86 2.81 18.86 -0.52
CA PHE A 86 4.02 19.33 0.12
C PHE A 86 4.27 20.81 -0.18
N GLU A 87 3.92 21.29 -1.38
CA GLU A 87 4.02 22.71 -1.72
C GLU A 87 3.15 23.58 -0.79
N GLU A 88 1.92 23.14 -0.51
CA GLU A 88 0.97 23.81 0.37
C GLU A 88 1.19 23.48 1.87
N GLY A 89 2.21 22.69 2.21
CA GLY A 89 2.46 22.25 3.59
C GLY A 89 1.27 21.51 4.22
N CYS A 90 0.52 20.74 3.42
CA CYS A 90 -0.58 19.89 3.85
C CYS A 90 -0.12 18.48 4.26
N ARG A 91 1.14 18.14 4.02
CA ARG A 91 1.73 16.85 4.38
C ARG A 91 2.99 17.00 5.23
N SER A 92 3.04 16.24 6.32
CA SER A 92 4.21 16.23 7.21
C SER A 92 5.39 15.49 6.59
N MET A 93 6.59 16.06 6.74
CA MET A 93 7.85 15.39 6.40
C MET A 93 8.37 14.53 7.56
N ALA A 94 7.91 14.75 8.80
CA ALA A 94 8.38 13.99 9.95
C ALA A 94 8.21 12.46 9.80
N PRO A 95 7.07 11.92 9.31
CA PRO A 95 6.94 10.48 9.03
C PRO A 95 7.88 10.00 7.92
N LEU A 96 8.13 10.83 6.91
CA LEU A 96 9.02 10.51 5.79
C LEU A 96 10.46 10.40 6.29
N TYR A 97 10.91 11.35 7.10
CA TYR A 97 12.25 11.33 7.69
C TYR A 97 12.47 10.20 8.69
N LEU A 98 11.43 9.76 9.39
CA LEU A 98 11.56 8.65 10.33
C LEU A 98 11.59 7.28 9.64
N LEU A 99 10.77 7.09 8.60
CA LEU A 99 10.47 5.74 8.07
C LEU A 99 11.09 5.46 6.69
N TYR A 100 11.31 6.48 5.86
CA TYR A 100 11.81 6.33 4.50
C TYR A 100 13.26 6.79 4.37
N TYR A 101 13.53 8.01 4.84
CA TYR A 101 14.83 8.66 4.68
C TYR A 101 16.01 7.85 5.21
N PRO A 102 15.94 7.10 6.33
CA PRO A 102 17.10 6.34 6.81
C PRO A 102 17.55 5.27 5.80
N VAL A 103 16.61 4.59 5.16
CA VAL A 103 16.91 3.56 4.16
C VAL A 103 17.41 4.19 2.87
N ILE A 104 16.79 5.30 2.44
CA ILE A 104 17.20 6.06 1.25
C ILE A 104 18.62 6.60 1.43
N TYR A 105 18.89 7.25 2.56
CA TYR A 105 20.19 7.82 2.90
C TYR A 105 21.29 6.75 2.94
N ILE A 106 21.03 5.59 3.57
CA ILE A 106 21.99 4.48 3.56
C ILE A 106 22.22 3.98 2.13
N GLY A 107 21.16 3.83 1.33
CA GLY A 107 21.27 3.41 -0.07
C GLY A 107 22.12 4.38 -0.90
N GLN A 108 21.89 5.69 -0.74
CA GLN A 108 22.67 6.75 -1.40
C GLN A 108 24.13 6.77 -0.92
N TRP A 109 24.36 6.56 0.37
CA TRP A 109 25.72 6.47 0.94
C TRP A 109 26.54 5.32 0.33
N PHE A 110 25.86 4.22 -0.03
CA PHE A 110 26.47 3.08 -0.73
C PHE A 110 26.40 3.18 -2.26
N GLU A 111 26.00 4.34 -2.80
CA GLU A 111 25.88 4.59 -4.25
C GLU A 111 25.03 3.51 -4.95
N MET A 112 23.98 3.02 -4.26
CA MET A 112 23.09 2.01 -4.82
C MET A 112 22.19 2.62 -5.90
N ARG A 113 21.91 1.85 -6.95
CA ARG A 113 20.95 2.25 -8.00
C ARG A 113 19.58 2.61 -7.37
N PRO A 114 18.86 3.63 -7.87
CA PRO A 114 17.56 4.04 -7.33
C PRO A 114 16.55 2.90 -7.17
N ILE A 115 16.53 1.96 -8.13
CA ILE A 115 15.67 0.78 -8.10
C ILE A 115 15.98 -0.18 -6.93
N VAL A 116 17.25 -0.30 -6.54
CA VAL A 116 17.66 -1.13 -5.39
C VAL A 116 17.17 -0.48 -4.10
N ILE A 117 17.32 0.85 -3.99
CA ILE A 117 16.81 1.62 -2.85
C ILE A 117 15.29 1.46 -2.73
N TYR A 118 14.56 1.55 -3.84
CA TYR A 118 13.12 1.29 -3.88
C TYR A 118 12.76 -0.07 -3.27
N TYR A 119 13.40 -1.15 -3.71
CA TYR A 119 13.15 -2.49 -3.17
C TYR A 119 13.51 -2.61 -1.68
N LEU A 120 14.60 -1.97 -1.22
CA LEU A 120 14.96 -1.96 0.20
C LEU A 120 13.91 -1.26 1.06
N VAL A 121 13.33 -0.17 0.58
CA VAL A 121 12.23 0.51 1.28
C VAL A 121 10.97 -0.37 1.31
N LYS A 122 10.60 -1.01 0.19
CA LYS A 122 9.47 -1.98 0.17
C LYS A 122 9.68 -3.14 1.15
N LEU A 123 10.88 -3.71 1.19
CA LEU A 123 11.22 -4.76 2.14
C LEU A 123 11.11 -4.26 3.59
N THR A 124 11.57 -3.03 3.86
CA THR A 124 11.42 -2.40 5.18
C THR A 124 9.95 -2.28 5.58
N PHE A 125 9.09 -1.82 4.66
CA PHE A 125 7.64 -1.74 4.88
C PHE A 125 7.02 -3.11 5.10
N CYS A 126 7.41 -4.10 4.30
CA CYS A 126 6.98 -5.47 4.43
C CYS A 126 7.33 -6.04 5.82
N PHE A 127 8.58 -5.90 6.27
CA PHE A 127 9.02 -6.39 7.57
C PHE A 127 8.40 -5.61 8.73
N LEU A 128 8.34 -4.29 8.64
CA LEU A 128 7.73 -3.44 9.68
C LEU A 128 6.26 -3.78 9.86
N SER A 129 5.50 -3.82 8.77
CA SER A 129 4.07 -4.20 8.78
C SER A 129 3.89 -5.62 9.31
N TRP A 130 4.71 -6.57 8.88
CA TRP A 130 4.64 -7.95 9.37
C TRP A 130 4.87 -8.02 10.89
N ALA A 131 5.96 -7.43 11.39
CA ALA A 131 6.32 -7.50 12.80
C ALA A 131 5.28 -6.79 13.69
N VAL A 132 4.85 -5.58 13.33
CA VAL A 132 3.93 -4.79 14.14
C VAL A 132 2.53 -5.40 14.12
N LEU A 133 2.01 -5.79 12.96
CA LEU A 133 0.65 -6.32 12.87
C LEU A 133 0.51 -7.68 13.57
N ASP A 134 1.45 -8.61 13.36
CA ASP A 134 1.42 -9.91 14.05
C ASP A 134 1.55 -9.73 15.57
N PHE A 135 2.46 -8.87 16.03
CA PHE A 135 2.63 -8.57 17.44
C PHE A 135 1.34 -7.99 18.06
N CYS A 136 0.75 -6.98 17.43
CA CYS A 136 -0.45 -6.33 17.94
C CYS A 136 -1.66 -7.28 17.92
N ILE A 137 -1.89 -8.03 16.85
CA ILE A 137 -2.98 -9.04 16.80
C ILE A 137 -2.78 -10.11 17.88
N PHE A 138 -1.55 -10.59 18.06
CA PHE A 138 -1.23 -11.56 19.10
C PHE A 138 -1.60 -11.04 20.49
N ARG A 139 -1.40 -9.73 20.74
CA ARG A 139 -1.74 -9.09 22.01
C ARG A 139 -3.22 -8.71 22.15
N ILE A 140 -3.89 -8.35 21.07
CA ILE A 140 -5.32 -7.99 21.07
C ILE A 140 -6.17 -9.24 21.34
N MET A 141 -5.86 -10.36 20.68
CA MET A 141 -6.69 -11.56 20.76
C MET A 141 -6.40 -12.36 22.03
N PRO A 142 -7.43 -12.76 22.81
CA PRO A 142 -7.23 -13.32 24.15
C PRO A 142 -6.73 -14.77 24.14
N ILE A 143 -7.19 -15.59 23.18
CA ILE A 143 -6.97 -17.05 23.18
C ILE A 143 -6.11 -17.45 21.97
N LYS A 144 -5.27 -18.48 22.13
CA LYS A 144 -4.37 -19.00 21.07
C LYS A 144 -5.09 -19.29 19.74
N GLN A 145 -6.28 -19.90 19.78
CA GLN A 145 -7.04 -20.22 18.58
C GLN A 145 -7.49 -18.97 17.82
N GLU A 146 -7.99 -17.98 18.55
CA GLU A 146 -8.41 -16.69 18.00
C GLU A 146 -7.23 -15.90 17.43
N ARG A 147 -6.06 -15.95 18.09
CA ARG A 147 -4.81 -15.36 17.57
C ARG A 147 -4.42 -15.99 16.23
N LEU A 148 -4.36 -17.31 16.17
CA LEU A 148 -3.98 -18.03 14.94
C LEU A 148 -4.97 -17.75 13.81
N LYS A 149 -6.26 -17.69 14.11
CA LYS A 149 -7.30 -17.36 13.13
C LYS A 149 -7.15 -15.93 12.58
N ALA A 150 -7.00 -14.94 13.45
CA ALA A 150 -6.85 -13.55 13.02
C ALA A 150 -5.57 -13.35 12.20
N MET A 151 -4.45 -13.91 12.65
CA MET A 151 -3.19 -13.88 11.90
C MET A 151 -3.30 -14.62 10.56
N PHE A 152 -4.04 -15.73 10.49
CA PHE A 152 -4.28 -16.44 9.24
C PHE A 152 -4.98 -15.54 8.23
N PHE A 153 -6.16 -15.01 8.55
CA PHE A 153 -6.95 -14.22 7.59
C PHE A 153 -6.27 -12.91 7.20
N MET A 154 -5.58 -12.26 8.14
CA MET A 154 -4.77 -11.08 7.83
C MET A 154 -3.65 -11.45 6.87
N ASN A 155 -2.82 -12.44 7.20
CA ASN A 155 -1.63 -12.75 6.41
C ASN A 155 -1.94 -13.44 5.07
N THR A 156 -3.15 -13.96 4.88
CA THR A 156 -3.64 -14.43 3.58
C THR A 156 -4.33 -13.36 2.74
N SER A 157 -4.50 -12.14 3.27
CA SER A 157 -5.14 -11.04 2.53
C SER A 157 -4.21 -10.46 1.48
N TYR A 158 -4.70 -10.28 0.25
CA TYR A 158 -3.96 -9.60 -0.81
C TYR A 158 -3.63 -8.16 -0.40
N VAL A 159 -4.47 -7.50 0.39
CA VAL A 159 -4.20 -6.14 0.89
C VAL A 159 -3.00 -6.13 1.85
N THR A 160 -2.85 -7.16 2.68
CA THR A 160 -1.70 -7.30 3.57
C THR A 160 -0.44 -7.70 2.82
N LEU A 161 -0.53 -8.48 1.74
CA LEU A 161 0.64 -8.87 0.97
C LEU A 161 1.08 -7.79 -0.02
N VAL A 162 0.11 -7.18 -0.69
CA VAL A 162 0.33 -6.15 -1.71
C VAL A 162 0.39 -4.79 -1.01
N TYR A 163 -0.72 -4.12 -0.73
CA TYR A 163 -0.72 -2.72 -0.27
C TYR A 163 0.20 -2.40 0.91
N GLN A 164 0.29 -3.27 1.93
CA GLN A 164 1.18 -3.05 3.09
C GLN A 164 2.69 -3.15 2.78
N SER A 165 3.05 -3.82 1.68
CA SER A 165 4.45 -3.88 1.20
C SER A 165 4.80 -2.72 0.29
N HIS A 166 3.80 -2.02 -0.25
CA HIS A 166 3.97 -0.78 -0.99
C HIS A 166 4.14 0.41 -0.04
N THR A 167 4.83 1.44 -0.53
CA THR A 167 5.30 2.62 0.19
C THR A 167 4.22 3.66 0.41
N PHE A 168 3.01 3.22 0.76
CA PHE A 168 1.90 4.10 1.07
C PHE A 168 1.98 4.63 2.49
N SER A 169 1.61 5.90 2.64
CA SER A 169 1.30 6.46 3.95
C SER A 169 0.11 5.79 4.64
N ASN A 170 -0.80 5.17 3.87
CA ASN A 170 -1.90 4.32 4.36
C ASN A 170 -1.38 3.04 5.04
N SER A 171 -0.25 2.51 4.58
CA SER A 171 0.39 1.35 5.20
C SER A 171 0.91 1.71 6.59
N ILE A 172 1.53 2.88 6.71
CA ILE A 172 1.93 3.47 8.01
C ILE A 172 0.71 3.73 8.90
N GLU A 173 -0.36 4.32 8.35
CA GLU A 173 -1.61 4.53 9.08
C GLU A 173 -2.14 3.22 9.67
N THR A 174 -2.07 2.12 8.93
CA THR A 174 -2.55 0.81 9.39
C THR A 174 -1.75 0.30 10.59
N ILE A 175 -0.42 0.33 10.55
CA ILE A 175 0.41 -0.14 11.67
C ILE A 175 0.17 0.74 12.91
N LEU A 176 0.00 2.06 12.73
CA LEU A 176 -0.28 2.98 13.82
C LEU A 176 -1.66 2.74 14.41
N VAL A 177 -2.70 2.52 13.58
CA VAL A 177 -4.06 2.25 14.04
C VAL A 177 -4.06 0.98 14.87
N VAL A 178 -3.52 -0.12 14.34
CA VAL A 178 -3.54 -1.41 15.03
C VAL A 178 -2.72 -1.37 16.33
N ALA A 179 -1.60 -0.65 16.35
CA ALA A 179 -0.83 -0.42 17.58
C ALA A 179 -1.59 0.39 18.63
N ALA A 180 -2.28 1.46 18.22
CA ALA A 180 -3.11 2.26 19.11
C ALA A 180 -4.30 1.44 19.65
N ILE A 181 -4.97 0.66 18.79
CA ILE A 181 -6.07 -0.23 19.17
C ILE A 181 -5.61 -1.33 20.13
N TRP A 182 -4.39 -1.85 19.99
CA TRP A 182 -3.82 -2.76 20.97
C TRP A 182 -3.76 -2.13 22.37
N ILE A 183 -3.21 -0.91 22.48
CA ILE A 183 -3.13 -0.21 23.77
C ILE A 183 -4.52 0.10 24.31
N ILE A 184 -5.45 0.56 23.47
CA ILE A 184 -6.82 0.87 23.90
C ILE A 184 -7.56 -0.39 24.38
N ASN A 185 -7.32 -1.54 23.73
CA ASN A 185 -7.85 -2.83 24.16
C ASN A 185 -7.27 -3.25 25.52
N ASP A 186 -5.99 -2.98 25.77
CA ASP A 186 -5.36 -3.23 27.07
C ASP A 186 -5.91 -2.31 28.18
N VAL A 187 -6.16 -1.03 27.87
CA VAL A 187 -6.87 -0.10 28.78
C VAL A 187 -8.27 -0.61 29.09
N ARG A 188 -9.01 -1.09 28.08
CA ARG A 188 -10.33 -1.70 28.29
C ARG A 188 -10.25 -2.88 29.25
N ASN A 189 -9.34 -3.83 29.01
CA ASN A 189 -9.17 -5.00 29.88
C ASN A 189 -8.80 -4.58 31.32
N HIS A 190 -7.96 -3.56 31.46
CA HIS A 190 -7.60 -2.99 32.76
C HIS A 190 -8.81 -2.41 33.51
N LEU A 191 -9.70 -1.70 32.80
CA LEU A 191 -10.94 -1.16 33.36
C LEU A 191 -11.92 -2.25 33.79
N GLU A 192 -12.03 -3.32 32.99
CA GLU A 192 -12.89 -4.48 33.26
C GLU A 192 -12.40 -5.29 34.47
N LEU A 193 -11.08 -5.42 34.65
CA LEU A 193 -10.48 -6.09 35.81
C LEU A 193 -10.49 -5.25 37.10
N GLY A 194 -10.80 -3.95 37.03
CA GLY A 194 -10.85 -3.07 38.21
C GLY A 194 -9.50 -2.75 38.83
N ASN A 195 -8.40 -2.92 38.08
CA ASN A 195 -7.05 -2.65 38.55
C ASN A 195 -6.83 -1.15 38.82
N LYS A 196 -6.01 -0.81 39.83
CA LYS A 196 -5.78 0.59 40.23
C LYS A 196 -4.67 1.31 39.45
N ILE A 197 -3.66 0.58 38.97
CA ILE A 197 -2.47 1.16 38.32
C ILE A 197 -2.31 0.57 36.92
N TYR A 198 -2.27 1.44 35.92
CA TYR A 198 -2.00 1.08 34.53
C TYR A 198 -0.57 1.46 34.14
N SER A 199 -0.04 0.82 33.10
CA SER A 199 1.33 1.04 32.63
C SER A 199 1.51 2.45 32.07
N THR A 200 2.45 3.21 32.65
CA THR A 200 2.80 4.57 32.21
C THR A 200 3.42 4.59 30.81
N SER A 201 4.30 3.63 30.50
CA SER A 201 4.94 3.55 29.18
C SER A 201 3.93 3.34 28.05
N ARG A 202 2.88 2.54 28.27
CA ARG A 202 1.81 2.34 27.28
C ARG A 202 0.98 3.61 27.06
N LEU A 203 0.74 4.42 28.09
CA LEU A 203 0.03 5.69 27.94
C LEU A 203 0.85 6.74 27.19
N ILE A 204 2.15 6.81 27.49
CA ILE A 204 3.09 7.66 26.75
C ILE A 204 3.12 7.21 25.29
N MET A 205 3.27 5.91 25.03
CA MET A 205 3.23 5.36 23.67
C MET A 205 1.92 5.66 22.96
N LEU A 206 0.77 5.60 23.64
CA LEU A 206 -0.52 5.99 23.05
C LEU A 206 -0.54 7.48 22.68
N GLY A 207 -0.06 8.38 23.54
CA GLY A 207 0.04 9.80 23.23
C GLY A 207 0.94 10.09 22.02
N PHE A 208 2.10 9.42 21.94
CA PHE A 208 2.98 9.45 20.78
C PHE A 208 2.27 8.94 19.51
N LEU A 209 1.67 7.74 19.54
CA LEU A 209 0.98 7.15 18.39
C LEU A 209 -0.16 8.02 17.88
N VAL A 210 -0.92 8.65 18.80
CA VAL A 210 -2.02 9.54 18.42
C VAL A 210 -1.52 10.78 17.70
N SER A 211 -0.46 11.42 18.21
CA SER A 211 0.14 12.59 17.58
C SER A 211 0.80 12.22 16.24
N PHE A 212 1.70 11.23 16.25
CA PHE A 212 2.41 10.80 15.04
C PHE A 212 1.45 10.28 13.96
N GLY A 213 0.36 9.60 14.35
CA GLY A 213 -0.71 9.18 13.45
C GLY A 213 -1.42 10.35 12.76
N LEU A 214 -1.73 11.42 13.49
CA LEU A 214 -2.32 12.64 12.93
C LEU A 214 -1.39 13.33 11.92
N PHE A 215 -0.08 13.40 12.21
CA PHE A 215 0.92 13.96 11.28
C PHE A 215 1.17 13.07 10.07
N ASN A 216 1.06 11.74 10.21
CA ASN A 216 1.08 10.84 9.07
C ASN A 216 -0.14 11.08 8.17
N ARG A 217 -1.36 10.99 8.73
CA ARG A 217 -2.63 11.24 8.03
C ARG A 217 -3.73 11.66 9.01
N PRO A 218 -4.47 12.77 8.77
CA PRO A 218 -5.59 13.15 9.63
C PRO A 218 -6.70 12.08 9.72
N THR A 219 -6.87 11.25 8.70
CA THR A 219 -7.84 10.14 8.68
C THR A 219 -7.60 9.11 9.79
N PHE A 220 -6.39 9.04 10.35
CA PHE A 220 -6.02 8.11 11.41
C PHE A 220 -6.97 8.20 12.62
N ILE A 221 -7.39 9.42 12.99
CA ILE A 221 -8.26 9.64 14.16
C ILE A 221 -9.65 9.03 13.98
N LEU A 222 -10.10 8.90 12.72
CA LEU A 222 -11.43 8.39 12.39
C LEU A 222 -11.59 6.92 12.76
N TRP A 223 -10.50 6.14 12.74
CA TRP A 223 -10.48 4.74 13.19
C TRP A 223 -10.61 4.60 14.71
N MET A 224 -10.39 5.67 15.48
CA MET A 224 -10.33 5.61 16.93
C MET A 224 -11.52 6.24 17.66
N ILE A 225 -12.46 6.88 16.96
CA ILE A 225 -13.58 7.60 17.58
C ILE A 225 -14.35 6.71 18.57
N LEU A 226 -14.84 5.55 18.12
CA LEU A 226 -15.60 4.63 18.98
C LEU A 226 -14.76 3.95 20.09
N PRO A 227 -13.59 3.34 19.82
CA PRO A 227 -12.82 2.68 20.88
C PRO A 227 -12.24 3.66 21.92
N SER A 228 -12.10 4.96 21.60
CA SER A 228 -11.61 5.98 22.54
C SER A 228 -12.49 6.17 23.78
N VAL A 229 -13.74 5.67 23.77
CA VAL A 229 -14.61 5.65 24.96
C VAL A 229 -13.93 4.94 26.14
N PHE A 230 -13.10 3.92 25.90
CA PHE A 230 -12.36 3.25 26.98
C PHE A 230 -11.25 4.13 27.56
N VAL A 231 -10.55 4.89 26.71
CA VAL A 231 -9.55 5.86 27.15
C VAL A 231 -10.20 6.98 27.95
N LEU A 232 -11.36 7.49 27.51
CA LEU A 232 -12.14 8.50 28.24
C LEU A 232 -12.62 7.99 29.61
N LYS A 233 -13.09 6.74 29.70
CA LYS A 233 -13.45 6.13 30.99
C LYS A 233 -12.26 5.99 31.92
N TYR A 234 -11.09 5.63 31.40
CA TYR A 234 -9.86 5.59 32.17
C TYR A 234 -9.41 6.98 32.62
N ALA A 235 -9.54 7.96 31.73
CA ALA A 235 -9.25 9.36 31.99
C ALA A 235 -10.02 9.88 33.22
N MET A 236 -11.32 9.60 33.29
CA MET A 236 -12.15 9.97 34.45
C MET A 236 -11.69 9.34 35.78
N ARG A 237 -10.92 8.26 35.75
CA ARG A 237 -10.40 7.58 36.97
C ARG A 237 -8.99 8.02 37.37
N SER A 238 -8.18 8.48 36.42
CA SER A 238 -6.75 8.69 36.63
C SER A 238 -6.25 9.98 35.96
N PHE A 239 -6.21 11.07 36.75
CA PHE A 239 -5.67 12.35 36.29
C PHE A 239 -4.21 12.24 35.82
N ARG A 240 -3.37 11.54 36.61
CA ARG A 240 -1.95 11.31 36.26
C ARG A 240 -1.78 10.56 34.93
N GLY A 241 -2.66 9.61 34.64
CA GLY A 241 -2.59 8.85 33.38
C GLY A 241 -2.89 9.73 32.16
N ILE A 242 -3.90 10.61 32.29
CA ILE A 242 -4.23 11.57 31.23
C ILE A 242 -3.09 12.56 31.02
N THR A 243 -2.54 13.12 32.10
CA THR A 243 -1.49 14.14 31.98
C THR A 243 -0.26 13.59 31.27
N LEU A 244 0.10 12.32 31.49
CA LEU A 244 1.17 11.65 30.75
C LEU A 244 0.85 11.46 29.27
N LEU A 245 -0.38 11.06 28.95
CA LEU A 245 -0.82 10.90 27.56
C LEU A 245 -0.79 12.25 26.83
N ILE A 246 -1.37 13.30 27.43
CA ILE A 246 -1.38 14.66 26.88
C ILE A 246 0.04 15.19 26.74
N ALA A 247 0.90 15.02 27.76
CA ALA A 247 2.29 15.47 27.69
C ALA A 247 3.02 14.80 26.52
N SER A 248 2.90 13.47 26.37
CA SER A 248 3.53 12.76 25.25
C SER A 248 2.98 13.19 23.89
N PHE A 249 1.67 13.41 23.78
CA PHE A 249 1.04 13.93 22.58
C PHE A 249 1.58 15.32 22.22
N THR A 250 1.68 16.22 23.21
CA THR A 250 2.15 17.58 23.02
C THR A 250 3.62 17.62 22.60
N VAL A 251 4.49 16.85 23.26
CA VAL A 251 5.92 16.78 22.89
C VAL A 251 6.06 16.30 21.44
N THR A 252 5.38 15.21 21.08
CA THR A 252 5.44 14.65 19.72
C THR A 252 4.92 15.66 18.68
N THR A 253 3.84 16.37 19.01
CA THR A 253 3.24 17.39 18.14
C THR A 253 4.20 18.55 17.91
N ILE A 254 4.83 19.06 18.97
CA ILE A 254 5.83 20.13 18.87
C ILE A 254 7.00 19.66 18.02
N SER A 255 7.52 18.45 18.23
CA SER A 255 8.61 17.91 17.43
C SER A 255 8.27 17.84 15.94
N CYS A 256 7.08 17.35 15.57
CA CYS A 256 6.67 17.29 14.17
C CYS A 256 6.52 18.69 13.55
N ILE A 257 5.91 19.64 14.27
CA ILE A 257 5.79 21.05 13.80
C ILE A 257 7.16 21.67 13.56
N LEU A 258 8.14 21.44 14.46
CA LEU A 258 9.48 21.99 14.29
C LEU A 258 10.21 21.39 13.08
N ILE A 259 10.08 20.08 12.87
CA ILE A 259 10.64 19.39 11.70
C ILE A 259 10.03 19.94 10.41
N ASP A 260 8.69 20.02 10.34
CA ASP A 260 7.98 20.50 9.17
C ASP A 260 8.30 21.97 8.90
N THR A 261 8.28 22.82 9.93
CA THR A 261 8.60 24.25 9.80
C THR A 261 10.02 24.45 9.29
N HIS A 262 11.00 23.70 9.81
CA HIS A 262 12.37 23.79 9.33
C HIS A 262 12.48 23.38 7.86
N HIS A 263 11.83 22.30 7.45
CA HIS A 263 11.86 21.84 6.07
C HIS A 263 11.22 22.85 5.10
N PHE A 264 10.01 23.32 5.39
CA PHE A 264 9.26 24.17 4.46
C PHE A 264 9.69 25.64 4.48
N ARG A 265 10.26 26.14 5.58
CA ARG A 265 10.67 27.55 5.73
C ARG A 265 12.19 27.76 5.74
N GLY A 266 12.99 26.69 5.77
CA GLY A 266 14.45 26.72 5.84
C GLY A 266 15.03 27.15 7.21
N SER A 267 14.25 27.85 8.05
CA SER A 267 14.67 28.29 9.37
C SER A 267 13.51 28.31 10.36
N ILE A 268 13.84 28.16 11.64
CA ILE A 268 12.88 28.24 12.74
C ILE A 268 13.01 29.64 13.36
N ASP A 269 12.19 30.59 12.92
CA ASP A 269 12.15 31.95 13.48
C ASP A 269 10.97 32.11 14.45
N LEU A 270 11.26 32.01 15.75
CA LEU A 270 10.32 32.27 16.85
C LEU A 270 10.43 33.70 17.42
N SER A 271 11.25 34.56 16.81
CA SER A 271 11.39 35.94 17.31
C SER A 271 10.12 36.75 17.03
N ASN A 272 9.72 37.60 17.99
CA ASN A 272 8.61 38.55 17.89
C ASN A 272 7.22 37.95 17.58
N ILE A 273 6.88 36.79 18.14
CA ILE A 273 5.50 36.28 18.11
C ILE A 273 4.63 37.16 19.03
N SER A 274 3.86 38.07 18.43
CA SER A 274 2.98 38.98 19.16
C SER A 274 1.51 38.55 19.12
N SER A 275 1.12 37.75 18.12
CA SER A 275 -0.25 37.32 17.90
C SER A 275 -0.36 35.84 17.47
N LEU A 276 -1.53 35.24 17.68
CA LEU A 276 -1.86 33.90 17.17
C LEU A 276 -1.85 33.84 15.62
N TYR A 277 -2.06 34.98 14.96
CA TYR A 277 -1.97 35.09 13.51
C TYR A 277 -0.51 34.96 13.02
N ASP A 278 0.45 35.55 13.73
CA ASP A 278 1.88 35.41 13.44
C ASP A 278 2.34 33.95 13.57
N LEU A 279 1.78 33.20 14.51
CA LEU A 279 2.05 31.77 14.68
C LEU A 279 1.60 30.95 13.46
N ASN A 280 0.42 31.23 12.92
CA ASN A 280 -0.12 30.48 11.77
C ASN A 280 0.61 30.79 10.46
N THR A 281 1.21 31.97 10.34
CA THR A 281 2.00 32.33 9.16
C THR A 281 3.41 31.77 9.23
N ARG A 282 3.99 31.66 10.43
CA ARG A 282 5.37 31.22 10.65
C ARG A 282 5.54 29.72 10.87
N LEU A 283 4.60 29.06 11.56
CA LEU A 283 4.65 27.62 11.82
C LEU A 283 3.85 26.85 10.78
N VAL A 284 4.40 25.72 10.33
CA VAL A 284 3.67 24.80 9.44
C VAL A 284 3.04 23.70 10.28
N ILE A 285 1.72 23.77 10.45
CA ILE A 285 0.92 22.76 11.14
C ILE A 285 0.23 21.89 10.10
N THR A 286 0.94 20.88 9.62
CA THR A 286 0.53 20.08 8.46
C THR A 286 -0.86 19.41 8.60
N PRO A 287 -1.26 18.82 9.75
CA PRO A 287 -2.61 18.26 9.87
C PRO A 287 -3.72 19.32 9.78
N LEU A 288 -3.46 20.53 10.29
CA LEU A 288 -4.42 21.64 10.24
C LEU A 288 -4.57 22.15 8.80
N ASN A 289 -3.44 22.36 8.11
CA ASN A 289 -3.43 22.76 6.70
C ASN A 289 -4.19 21.74 5.84
N ASN A 290 -3.96 20.45 6.07
CA ASN A 290 -4.66 19.37 5.38
C ASN A 290 -6.19 19.42 5.59
N ILE A 291 -6.64 19.63 6.83
CA ILE A 291 -8.06 19.74 7.15
C ILE A 291 -8.67 20.98 6.50
N LEU A 292 -8.00 22.13 6.58
CA LEU A 292 -8.47 23.38 5.97
C LEU A 292 -8.58 23.26 4.45
N TYR A 293 -7.58 22.65 3.81
CA TYR A 293 -7.58 22.40 2.37
C TYR A 293 -8.73 21.49 1.94
N ASN A 294 -8.91 20.36 2.63
CA ASN A 294 -9.94 19.37 2.31
C ASN A 294 -11.35 19.76 2.78
N SER A 295 -11.49 20.83 3.58
CA SER A 295 -12.80 21.37 3.93
C SER A 295 -13.45 22.13 2.76
N SER A 296 -12.67 22.54 1.76
CA SER A 296 -13.20 23.22 0.58
C SER A 296 -13.68 22.23 -0.48
N ILE A 297 -14.97 22.33 -0.84
CA ILE A 297 -15.58 21.49 -1.89
C ILE A 297 -14.93 21.74 -3.26
N SER A 298 -14.43 22.95 -3.53
CA SER A 298 -13.74 23.26 -4.79
C SER A 298 -12.47 22.41 -4.95
N ASN A 299 -11.74 22.20 -3.86
CA ASN A 299 -10.51 21.43 -3.83
C ASN A 299 -10.82 19.93 -3.86
N LEU A 300 -11.87 19.48 -3.18
CA LEU A 300 -12.29 18.07 -3.26
C LEU A 300 -12.70 17.68 -4.69
N LYS A 301 -13.32 18.59 -5.43
CA LYS A 301 -13.70 18.34 -6.83
C LYS A 301 -12.50 18.08 -7.74
N THR A 302 -11.35 18.68 -7.49
CA THR A 302 -10.14 18.45 -8.29
C THR A 302 -9.55 17.06 -8.06
N HIS A 303 -9.93 16.37 -6.99
CA HIS A 303 -9.46 15.02 -6.65
C HIS A 303 -10.53 13.93 -6.87
N GLY A 304 -11.68 14.29 -7.43
CA GLY A 304 -12.77 13.37 -7.68
C GLY A 304 -13.73 13.22 -6.49
N LEU A 305 -15.02 13.24 -6.80
CA LEU A 305 -16.09 13.01 -5.83
C LEU A 305 -16.70 11.63 -6.06
N HIS A 306 -16.96 10.93 -4.96
CA HIS A 306 -17.59 9.63 -4.96
C HIS A 306 -18.93 9.69 -4.23
N PRO A 307 -19.91 8.85 -4.61
CA PRO A 307 -21.12 8.66 -3.82
C PRO A 307 -20.79 8.16 -2.40
N TYR A 308 -21.54 8.60 -1.40
CA TYR A 308 -21.28 8.26 0.01
C TYR A 308 -21.32 6.77 0.35
N TYR A 309 -21.91 5.95 -0.52
CA TYR A 309 -21.99 4.49 -0.35
C TYR A 309 -20.77 3.74 -0.91
N THR A 310 -19.82 4.41 -1.57
CA THR A 310 -18.69 3.77 -2.28
C THR A 310 -17.85 2.93 -1.34
N HIS A 311 -17.48 3.45 -0.17
CA HIS A 311 -16.73 2.71 0.83
C HIS A 311 -17.44 1.44 1.31
N ILE A 312 -18.75 1.53 1.55
CA ILE A 312 -19.55 0.44 2.12
C ILE A 312 -19.86 -0.64 1.07
N LEU A 313 -20.29 -0.23 -0.13
CA LEU A 313 -20.83 -1.15 -1.15
C LEU A 313 -19.80 -1.59 -2.19
N ILE A 314 -18.70 -0.84 -2.37
CA ILE A 314 -17.69 -1.13 -3.40
C ILE A 314 -16.36 -1.49 -2.75
N ASN A 315 -15.76 -0.54 -2.00
CA ASN A 315 -14.41 -0.73 -1.48
C ASN A 315 -14.33 -1.85 -0.42
N THR A 316 -15.35 -1.98 0.45
CA THR A 316 -15.35 -3.02 1.49
C THR A 316 -15.44 -4.45 0.92
N PRO A 317 -16.37 -4.75 -0.01
CA PRO A 317 -16.36 -6.01 -0.74
C PRO A 317 -15.06 -6.25 -1.53
N GLN A 318 -14.48 -5.22 -2.13
CA GLN A 318 -13.22 -5.37 -2.87
C GLN A 318 -12.02 -5.69 -1.95
N ILE A 319 -11.97 -5.14 -0.74
CA ILE A 319 -10.88 -5.41 0.21
C ILE A 319 -11.03 -6.78 0.89
N LEU A 320 -12.24 -7.13 1.34
CA LEU A 320 -12.47 -8.34 2.15
C LEU A 320 -12.88 -9.56 1.31
N GLY A 321 -13.38 -9.33 0.10
CA GLY A 321 -13.93 -10.36 -0.77
C GLY A 321 -15.02 -11.17 -0.05
N PRO A 322 -15.05 -12.51 -0.25
CA PRO A 322 -16.04 -13.36 0.39
C PRO A 322 -15.99 -13.37 1.94
N LEU A 323 -14.89 -12.92 2.57
CA LEU A 323 -14.79 -12.92 4.04
C LEU A 323 -15.80 -11.98 4.71
N ILE A 324 -16.38 -11.03 3.96
CA ILE A 324 -17.43 -10.14 4.47
C ILE A 324 -18.61 -10.92 5.06
N PHE A 325 -18.95 -12.08 4.48
CA PHE A 325 -20.03 -12.94 4.94
C PHE A 325 -19.70 -13.71 6.23
N LEU A 326 -18.48 -13.58 6.76
CA LEU A 326 -18.06 -14.13 8.04
C LEU A 326 -17.97 -13.07 9.16
N LEU A 327 -18.31 -11.83 8.85
CA LEU A 327 -18.34 -10.70 9.78
C LEU A 327 -19.78 -10.40 10.23
N PRO A 328 -19.97 -9.69 11.36
CA PRO A 328 -21.28 -9.11 11.68
C PRO A 328 -21.72 -8.11 10.59
N PRO A 329 -23.03 -8.03 10.26
CA PRO A 329 -24.16 -8.75 10.88
C PRO A 329 -24.45 -10.12 10.26
N PHE A 330 -23.70 -10.57 9.24
CA PHE A 330 -23.97 -11.83 8.53
C PHE A 330 -23.71 -13.09 9.37
N GLN A 331 -22.88 -12.98 10.42
CA GLN A 331 -22.60 -14.05 11.39
C GLN A 331 -22.73 -13.58 12.84
N SER A 332 -22.31 -14.45 13.76
CA SER A 332 -22.28 -14.22 15.22
C SER A 332 -21.88 -12.78 15.59
N THR A 333 -22.71 -12.19 16.43
CA THR A 333 -22.55 -10.84 16.98
C THR A 333 -21.55 -10.77 18.13
N GLN A 334 -20.84 -11.87 18.44
CA GLN A 334 -19.92 -11.95 19.57
C GLN A 334 -18.81 -10.88 19.55
N TYR A 335 -18.41 -10.43 18.36
CA TYR A 335 -17.33 -9.46 18.19
C TYR A 335 -17.79 -7.99 18.27
N ILE A 336 -19.09 -7.70 18.29
CA ILE A 336 -19.61 -6.32 18.18
C ILE A 336 -19.12 -5.39 19.31
N ARG A 337 -18.83 -5.97 20.48
CA ARG A 337 -18.32 -5.22 21.64
C ARG A 337 -16.79 -5.17 21.72
N THR A 338 -16.09 -5.78 20.76
CA THR A 338 -14.63 -5.82 20.78
C THR A 338 -14.02 -4.52 20.26
N THR A 339 -12.85 -4.16 20.79
CA THR A 339 -12.14 -2.94 20.40
C THR A 339 -11.83 -2.91 18.90
N PRO A 340 -11.39 -4.02 18.25
CA PRO A 340 -11.19 -4.05 16.80
C PRO A 340 -12.47 -3.79 16.00
N PHE A 341 -13.61 -4.37 16.41
CA PHE A 341 -14.89 -4.14 15.72
C PHE A 341 -15.32 -2.67 15.83
N LEU A 342 -15.23 -2.10 17.03
CA LEU A 342 -15.56 -0.68 17.25
C LEU A 342 -14.67 0.22 16.39
N SER A 343 -13.37 -0.07 16.30
CA SER A 343 -12.46 0.68 15.42
C SER A 343 -12.81 0.53 13.94
N MET A 344 -13.11 -0.69 13.51
CA MET A 344 -13.49 -1.00 12.12
C MET A 344 -14.73 -0.21 11.69
N ILE A 345 -15.79 -0.23 12.50
CA ILE A 345 -17.03 0.52 12.22
C ILE A 345 -16.80 2.02 12.32
N SER A 346 -15.98 2.47 13.27
CA SER A 346 -15.60 3.88 13.42
C SER A 346 -14.99 4.43 12.13
N GLY A 347 -13.94 3.77 11.63
CA GLY A 347 -13.26 4.19 10.41
C GLY A 347 -14.17 4.09 9.18
N LEU A 348 -14.87 2.96 9.02
CA LEU A 348 -15.75 2.75 7.87
C LEU A 348 -16.84 3.82 7.78
N VAL A 349 -17.57 4.09 8.87
CA VAL A 349 -18.66 5.07 8.86
C VAL A 349 -18.12 6.48 8.67
N ALA A 350 -17.08 6.87 9.42
CA ALA A 350 -16.55 8.22 9.38
C ALA A 350 -15.93 8.56 8.01
N LEU A 351 -15.17 7.64 7.40
CA LEU A 351 -14.62 7.83 6.06
C LEU A 351 -15.72 7.83 4.98
N SER A 352 -16.82 7.09 5.18
CA SER A 352 -17.96 7.09 4.25
C SER A 352 -18.74 8.41 4.24
N LEU A 353 -18.54 9.29 5.22
CA LEU A 353 -19.14 10.63 5.25
C LEU A 353 -18.32 11.66 4.47
N ILE A 354 -17.06 11.33 4.13
CA ILE A 354 -16.19 12.18 3.32
C ILE A 354 -16.44 11.80 1.86
N PRO A 355 -16.69 12.78 0.96
CA PRO A 355 -17.05 12.48 -0.44
C PRO A 355 -15.88 11.96 -1.28
N HIS A 356 -14.64 12.07 -0.81
CA HIS A 356 -13.46 11.49 -1.47
C HIS A 356 -13.18 10.09 -0.89
N GLN A 357 -13.55 9.04 -1.63
CA GLN A 357 -13.65 7.65 -1.13
C GLN A 357 -12.81 6.64 -1.92
N GLU A 358 -11.49 6.76 -1.79
CA GLU A 358 -10.56 5.83 -2.41
C GLU A 358 -10.35 4.56 -1.57
N LEU A 359 -10.21 3.41 -2.24
CA LEU A 359 -10.08 2.12 -1.58
C LEU A 359 -8.95 2.06 -0.55
N ARG A 360 -7.80 2.70 -0.83
CA ARG A 360 -6.62 2.70 0.05
C ARG A 360 -6.87 3.27 1.45
N PHE A 361 -7.87 4.14 1.62
CA PHE A 361 -8.21 4.68 2.94
C PHE A 361 -8.76 3.61 3.88
N LEU A 362 -9.28 2.49 3.34
CA LEU A 362 -9.83 1.37 4.11
C LEU A 362 -8.83 0.25 4.38
N ILE A 363 -7.55 0.37 3.99
CA ILE A 363 -6.53 -0.66 4.29
C ILE A 363 -6.48 -1.05 5.78
N PRO A 364 -6.59 -0.13 6.77
CA PRO A 364 -6.61 -0.48 8.19
C PRO A 364 -7.76 -1.43 8.60
N MET A 365 -8.82 -1.54 7.79
CA MET A 365 -9.93 -2.44 8.02
C MET A 365 -9.51 -3.91 8.04
N VAL A 366 -8.52 -4.32 7.26
CA VAL A 366 -8.15 -5.74 7.09
C VAL A 366 -7.70 -6.41 8.40
N PRO A 367 -6.69 -5.91 9.13
CA PRO A 367 -6.29 -6.50 10.40
C PRO A 367 -7.40 -6.42 11.46
N LEU A 368 -8.23 -5.37 11.45
CA LEU A 368 -9.35 -5.21 12.37
C LEU A 368 -10.47 -6.23 12.09
N ALA A 369 -10.85 -6.38 10.82
CA ALA A 369 -11.82 -7.36 10.35
C ALA A 369 -11.34 -8.79 10.62
N ALA A 370 -10.05 -9.09 10.41
CA ALA A 370 -9.48 -10.40 10.69
C ALA A 370 -9.65 -10.82 12.16
N CYS A 371 -9.62 -9.87 13.10
CA CYS A 371 -9.91 -10.12 14.51
C CYS A 371 -11.39 -10.44 14.79
N CYS A 372 -12.29 -10.10 13.88
CA CYS A 372 -13.74 -10.20 14.03
C CYS A 372 -14.39 -11.32 13.19
N ILE A 373 -13.60 -12.15 12.51
CA ILE A 373 -14.13 -13.26 11.69
C ILE A 373 -14.67 -14.39 12.57
N SER A 374 -15.91 -14.81 12.31
CA SER A 374 -16.51 -16.00 12.93
C SER A 374 -16.45 -17.21 11.99
N ILE A 375 -16.09 -18.39 12.51
CA ILE A 375 -16.07 -19.65 11.76
C ILE A 375 -17.14 -20.58 12.35
N PRO A 376 -18.41 -20.47 11.94
CA PRO A 376 -19.44 -21.39 12.40
C PRO A 376 -19.27 -22.78 11.76
N LYS A 377 -19.87 -23.80 12.39
CA LYS A 377 -19.80 -25.20 11.92
C LYS A 377 -20.78 -25.49 10.77
N HIS A 378 -20.85 -24.61 9.78
CA HIS A 378 -21.72 -24.78 8.60
C HIS A 378 -20.91 -25.17 7.36
N LYS A 379 -21.49 -26.00 6.49
CA LYS A 379 -20.83 -26.43 5.23
C LYS A 379 -20.48 -25.25 4.32
N PHE A 380 -21.28 -24.18 4.32
CA PHE A 380 -21.05 -22.97 3.54
C PHE A 380 -19.82 -22.18 3.99
N THR A 381 -19.44 -22.25 5.27
CA THR A 381 -18.26 -21.55 5.79
C THR A 381 -16.97 -22.02 5.12
N LYS A 382 -16.87 -23.31 4.81
CA LYS A 382 -15.72 -23.87 4.08
C LYS A 382 -15.62 -23.27 2.67
N TRP A 383 -16.75 -23.17 1.96
CA TRP A 383 -16.79 -22.56 0.63
C TRP A 383 -16.39 -21.09 0.66
N ILE A 384 -16.88 -20.32 1.63
CA ILE A 384 -16.50 -18.92 1.79
C ILE A 384 -14.98 -18.79 1.97
N ILE A 385 -14.39 -19.56 2.88
CA ILE A 385 -12.93 -19.53 3.12
C ILE A 385 -12.14 -19.93 1.86
N GLN A 386 -12.58 -20.97 1.14
CA GLN A 386 -11.92 -21.40 -0.10
C GLN A 386 -12.01 -20.33 -1.20
N LEU A 387 -13.18 -19.74 -1.40
CA LEU A 387 -13.38 -18.62 -2.32
C LEU A 387 -12.54 -17.41 -1.91
N SER A 388 -12.40 -17.13 -0.62
CA SER A 388 -11.52 -16.06 -0.12
C SER A 388 -10.06 -16.31 -0.46
N VAL A 389 -9.55 -17.53 -0.35
CA VAL A 389 -8.16 -17.84 -0.74
C VAL A 389 -7.97 -17.63 -2.25
N VAL A 390 -8.90 -18.10 -3.08
CA VAL A 390 -8.85 -17.90 -4.54
C VAL A 390 -8.94 -16.41 -4.89
N PHE A 391 -9.86 -15.68 -4.26
CA PHE A 391 -10.02 -14.24 -4.42
C PHE A 391 -8.74 -13.49 -4.08
N ASN A 392 -8.13 -13.78 -2.92
CA ASN A 392 -6.90 -13.12 -2.50
C ASN A 392 -5.73 -13.47 -3.44
N LEU A 393 -5.64 -14.71 -3.93
CA LEU A 393 -4.62 -15.09 -4.90
C LEU A 393 -4.78 -14.32 -6.22
N ALA A 394 -6.01 -14.24 -6.74
CA ALA A 394 -6.32 -13.53 -7.98
C ALA A 394 -6.03 -12.02 -7.84
N MET A 395 -6.49 -11.40 -6.77
CA MET A 395 -6.25 -9.97 -6.49
C MET A 395 -4.77 -9.67 -6.19
N MET A 396 -4.04 -10.61 -5.59
CA MET A 396 -2.60 -10.49 -5.38
C MET A 396 -1.84 -10.45 -6.71
N VAL A 397 -2.20 -11.31 -7.67
CA VAL A 397 -1.59 -11.27 -9.01
C VAL A 397 -2.01 -10.02 -9.77
N LEU A 398 -3.30 -9.68 -9.75
CA LEU A 398 -3.83 -8.51 -10.46
C LEU A 398 -3.19 -7.21 -9.94
N MET A 399 -3.27 -6.95 -8.64
CA MET A 399 -2.83 -5.68 -8.05
C MET A 399 -1.35 -5.66 -7.69
N GLY A 400 -0.77 -6.82 -7.35
CA GLY A 400 0.62 -6.94 -6.88
C GLY A 400 1.63 -7.36 -7.95
N VAL A 401 1.19 -7.68 -9.17
CA VAL A 401 2.10 -8.01 -10.28
C VAL A 401 1.73 -7.24 -11.53
N LEU A 402 0.47 -7.32 -11.98
CA LEU A 402 0.06 -6.83 -13.29
C LEU A 402 -0.23 -5.33 -13.30
N HIS A 403 -0.99 -4.82 -12.33
CA HIS A 403 -1.47 -3.45 -12.34
C HIS A 403 -0.32 -2.44 -12.45
N GLN A 404 -0.23 -1.80 -13.62
CA GLN A 404 0.83 -0.87 -14.02
C GLN A 404 2.27 -1.40 -13.78
N GLY A 405 2.47 -2.73 -13.69
CA GLY A 405 3.71 -3.34 -13.20
C GLY A 405 4.93 -3.22 -14.11
N GLY A 406 4.72 -2.84 -15.37
CA GLY A 406 5.80 -2.59 -16.33
C GLY A 406 6.40 -1.19 -16.31
N LEU A 407 5.84 -0.23 -15.57
CA LEU A 407 6.35 1.14 -15.59
C LEU A 407 7.74 1.26 -14.94
N VAL A 408 7.93 0.64 -13.77
CA VAL A 408 9.23 0.66 -13.08
C VAL A 408 10.33 -0.05 -13.90
N PRO A 409 10.11 -1.24 -14.49
CA PRO A 409 11.07 -1.84 -15.43
C PRO A 409 11.36 -0.98 -16.67
N ALA A 410 10.36 -0.26 -17.20
CA ALA A 410 10.56 0.65 -18.31
C ALA A 410 11.49 1.82 -17.92
N LEU A 411 11.32 2.35 -16.71
CA LEU A 411 12.19 3.40 -16.18
C LEU A 411 13.62 2.91 -15.90
N GLU A 412 13.79 1.66 -15.45
CA GLU A 412 15.12 1.04 -15.31
C GLU A 412 15.81 0.89 -16.68
N TYR A 413 15.08 0.46 -17.72
CA TYR A 413 15.63 0.41 -19.08
C TYR A 413 16.01 1.80 -19.61
N ILE A 414 15.20 2.83 -19.32
CA ILE A 414 15.50 4.21 -19.69
C ILE A 414 16.72 4.75 -18.95
N HIS A 415 16.89 4.40 -17.68
CA HIS A 415 18.09 4.73 -16.91
C HIS A 415 19.34 4.17 -17.61
N ASP A 416 19.30 2.93 -18.09
CA ASP A 416 20.41 2.33 -18.84
C ASP A 416 20.63 2.99 -20.21
N LEU A 417 19.57 3.42 -20.91
CA LEU A 417 19.67 4.12 -22.20
C LEU A 417 20.39 5.46 -22.10
N LYS A 418 20.30 6.18 -20.98
CA LYS A 418 20.96 7.50 -20.82
C LYS A 418 22.50 7.40 -20.87
N PHE A 419 23.09 6.21 -20.75
CA PHE A 419 24.52 5.98 -20.96
C PHE A 419 24.97 6.15 -22.44
N THR A 420 24.07 6.41 -23.40
CA THR A 420 24.43 6.56 -24.82
C THR A 420 24.67 8.03 -25.24
N GLY A 421 25.77 8.62 -24.77
CA GLY A 421 26.66 9.54 -25.52
C GLY A 421 26.13 10.77 -26.29
N LYS A 422 24.87 11.21 -26.16
CA LYS A 422 24.37 12.45 -26.81
C LYS A 422 24.31 13.63 -25.82
N PRO A 423 24.92 14.80 -26.16
CA PRO A 423 25.04 15.93 -25.24
C PRO A 423 23.73 16.71 -24.97
N GLU A 424 22.65 16.50 -25.74
CA GLU A 424 21.44 17.34 -25.69
C GLU A 424 20.22 16.68 -24.98
N GLY A 425 20.40 15.49 -24.41
CA GLY A 425 19.39 14.81 -23.58
C GLY A 425 18.18 14.25 -24.35
N ASN A 426 17.67 13.10 -23.91
CA ASN A 426 16.51 12.44 -24.51
C ASN A 426 15.20 13.10 -24.06
N ILE A 427 14.16 13.02 -24.91
CA ILE A 427 12.78 13.40 -24.54
C ILE A 427 11.97 12.13 -24.28
N LEU A 428 11.39 12.02 -23.10
CA LEU A 428 10.58 10.89 -22.68
C LEU A 428 9.10 11.30 -22.67
N LEU A 429 8.29 10.60 -23.44
CA LEU A 429 6.85 10.78 -23.51
C LEU A 429 6.18 9.63 -22.76
N PHE A 430 5.26 9.92 -21.86
CA PHE A 430 4.44 8.92 -21.16
C PHE A 430 2.98 9.10 -21.55
N TRP A 431 2.33 8.04 -21.99
CA TRP A 431 0.93 8.08 -22.41
C TRP A 431 0.15 6.87 -21.88
N ARG A 432 -0.98 7.14 -21.24
CA ARG A 432 -1.88 6.14 -20.61
C ARG A 432 -1.17 5.26 -19.57
N THR A 433 -0.18 5.80 -18.90
CA THR A 433 0.45 5.20 -17.70
C THR A 433 0.16 6.06 -16.49
N TYR A 434 0.42 5.52 -15.30
CA TYR A 434 0.56 6.39 -14.13
C TYR A 434 1.73 7.34 -14.28
N LYS A 435 1.64 8.45 -13.53
CA LYS A 435 2.67 9.49 -13.51
C LYS A 435 4.01 8.85 -13.15
N PRO A 436 5.05 9.02 -13.99
CA PRO A 436 6.30 8.31 -13.83
C PRO A 436 7.14 8.89 -12.68
N PRO A 437 7.68 8.05 -11.77
CA PRO A 437 8.68 8.49 -10.80
C PRO A 437 10.03 8.77 -11.50
N THR A 438 10.23 10.00 -11.95
CA THR A 438 11.41 10.42 -12.74
C THR A 438 12.73 10.29 -11.99
N TRP A 439 12.71 10.32 -10.66
CA TRP A 439 13.88 10.05 -9.82
C TRP A 439 14.50 8.66 -10.05
N LEU A 440 13.74 7.67 -10.57
CA LEU A 440 14.30 6.36 -10.96
C LEU A 440 15.23 6.45 -12.19
N THR A 441 15.12 7.52 -12.98
CA THR A 441 15.91 7.73 -14.19
C THR A 441 17.17 8.57 -13.96
N LEU A 442 17.44 8.98 -12.72
CA LEU A 442 18.64 9.73 -12.34
C LEU A 442 19.83 8.77 -12.26
N SER A 443 20.98 9.16 -12.83
CA SER A 443 22.20 8.35 -12.76
C SER A 443 23.05 8.72 -11.54
N ASP A 444 23.20 10.02 -11.25
CA ASP A 444 23.90 10.56 -10.09
C ASP A 444 23.05 11.57 -9.31
N ALA A 445 23.38 11.77 -8.02
CA ALA A 445 22.70 12.75 -7.16
C ALA A 445 22.88 14.21 -7.62
N ASP A 446 23.94 14.47 -8.38
CA ASP A 446 24.34 15.79 -8.88
C ASP A 446 23.90 16.06 -10.34
N GLU A 447 23.22 15.12 -11.00
CA GLU A 447 22.70 15.33 -12.36
C GLU A 447 21.61 16.40 -12.41
N GLU A 448 21.64 17.22 -13.46
CA GLU A 448 20.51 18.08 -13.81
C GLU A 448 19.28 17.22 -14.06
N ARG A 449 18.25 17.48 -13.25
CA ARG A 449 17.04 16.67 -13.23
C ARG A 449 16.22 16.91 -14.49
N PRO A 450 15.54 15.88 -15.02
CA PRO A 450 14.69 16.08 -16.16
C PRO A 450 13.58 17.07 -15.82
N ILE A 451 13.34 18.02 -16.71
CA ILE A 451 12.19 18.92 -16.56
C ILE A 451 10.93 18.10 -16.81
N TYR A 452 10.06 18.05 -15.82
CA TYR A 452 8.78 17.35 -15.91
C TYR A 452 7.67 18.31 -16.33
N LEU A 453 6.89 17.91 -17.33
CA LEU A 453 5.71 18.62 -17.82
C LEU A 453 4.52 17.64 -17.85
N ASN A 454 3.33 18.07 -17.41
CA ASN A 454 2.11 17.27 -17.48
C ASN A 454 0.94 18.02 -18.10
N ASN A 455 -0.06 17.26 -18.55
CA ASN A 455 -1.22 17.84 -19.20
C ASN A 455 -2.10 18.70 -18.30
N ASP A 456 -2.25 18.32 -17.03
CA ASP A 456 -3.09 19.05 -16.08
C ASP A 456 -2.61 20.50 -15.84
N GLN A 457 -1.30 20.73 -15.82
CA GLN A 457 -0.71 22.00 -15.38
C GLN A 457 -0.11 22.82 -16.53
N ASN A 458 0.45 22.16 -17.55
CA ASN A 458 1.28 22.84 -18.54
C ASN A 458 0.58 23.09 -19.89
N ASN A 459 -0.68 22.65 -20.04
CA ASN A 459 -1.44 22.73 -21.29
C ASN A 459 -0.57 22.30 -22.49
N LEU A 460 -0.30 20.99 -22.62
CA LEU A 460 0.75 20.45 -23.50
C LEU A 460 0.60 20.85 -24.97
N THR A 461 -0.62 21.20 -25.41
CA THR A 461 -0.86 21.74 -26.76
C THR A 461 -0.08 23.02 -27.04
N SER A 462 0.34 23.75 -26.00
CA SER A 462 1.16 24.98 -26.08
C SER A 462 2.67 24.75 -25.93
N ILE A 463 3.12 23.52 -25.60
CA ILE A 463 4.55 23.18 -25.51
C ILE A 463 5.26 23.39 -26.86
N VAL A 464 4.49 23.37 -27.95
CA VAL A 464 4.96 23.71 -29.31
C VAL A 464 5.66 25.07 -29.35
N ASP A 465 5.39 26.00 -28.42
CA ASP A 465 6.05 27.31 -28.33
C ASP A 465 7.25 27.36 -27.38
N MET A 466 7.44 26.38 -26.49
CA MET A 466 8.55 26.37 -25.53
C MET A 466 9.86 25.93 -26.20
N LYS A 467 10.97 26.66 -26.00
CA LYS A 467 12.31 26.18 -26.38
C LYS A 467 12.81 25.23 -25.29
N LEU A 468 12.68 23.92 -25.50
CA LEU A 468 13.33 22.91 -24.70
C LEU A 468 14.87 23.02 -24.85
N SER A 469 15.59 23.48 -23.83
CA SER A 469 17.04 23.79 -23.90
C SER A 469 17.84 22.94 -22.91
N GLY A 470 18.88 22.25 -23.39
CA GLY A 470 19.97 21.68 -22.58
C GLY A 470 19.66 20.49 -21.66
N ALA A 471 18.42 20.31 -21.22
CA ALA A 471 18.02 19.26 -20.27
C ALA A 471 17.27 18.09 -20.93
N CYS A 472 17.26 16.93 -20.26
CA CYS A 472 16.29 15.86 -20.54
C CYS A 472 14.88 16.32 -20.16
N TYR A 473 13.87 15.92 -20.94
CA TYR A 473 12.47 16.25 -20.65
C TYR A 473 11.65 15.00 -20.41
N THR A 474 10.76 15.05 -19.44
CA THR A 474 9.71 14.05 -19.24
C THR A 474 8.37 14.71 -19.42
N ILE A 475 7.62 14.28 -20.44
CA ILE A 475 6.31 14.82 -20.79
C ILE A 475 5.27 13.73 -20.54
N ASP A 476 4.36 14.00 -19.61
CA ASP A 476 3.29 13.10 -19.22
C ASP A 476 1.96 13.55 -19.84
N PHE A 477 1.53 12.82 -20.87
CA PHE A 477 0.26 13.02 -21.57
C PHE A 477 -0.94 12.48 -20.81
N MET A 478 -0.72 11.72 -19.73
CA MET A 478 -1.77 11.16 -18.89
C MET A 478 -2.81 10.38 -19.74
N GLY A 479 -4.10 10.65 -19.55
CA GLY A 479 -5.19 10.04 -20.29
C GLY A 479 -5.64 10.79 -21.55
N MET A 480 -4.78 11.63 -22.15
CA MET A 480 -5.11 12.37 -23.38
C MET A 480 -5.63 11.46 -24.49
N GLU A 481 -6.60 11.93 -25.26
CA GLU A 481 -7.16 11.22 -26.41
C GLU A 481 -6.10 11.01 -27.51
N PHE A 482 -6.17 9.87 -28.21
CA PHE A 482 -5.11 9.47 -29.14
C PHE A 482 -4.84 10.52 -30.24
N VAL A 483 -5.88 11.13 -30.81
CA VAL A 483 -5.74 12.12 -31.90
C VAL A 483 -5.00 13.37 -31.43
N GLU A 484 -5.29 13.83 -30.21
CA GLU A 484 -4.62 14.98 -29.63
C GLU A 484 -3.16 14.65 -29.28
N PHE A 485 -2.94 13.48 -28.68
CA PHE A 485 -1.61 12.95 -28.38
C PHE A 485 -0.75 12.86 -29.66
N GLU A 486 -1.27 12.26 -30.73
CA GLU A 486 -0.54 12.07 -31.98
C GLU A 486 -0.13 13.41 -32.60
N ASN A 487 -1.01 14.41 -32.60
CA ASN A 487 -0.71 15.75 -33.10
C ASN A 487 0.41 16.43 -32.30
N VAL A 488 0.36 16.35 -30.96
CA VAL A 488 1.40 16.96 -30.11
C VAL A 488 2.72 16.21 -30.23
N ALA A 489 2.70 14.87 -30.22
CA ALA A 489 3.88 14.04 -30.41
C ALA A 489 4.56 14.30 -31.76
N LYS A 490 3.77 14.44 -32.83
CA LYS A 490 4.26 14.82 -34.16
C LYS A 490 4.97 16.16 -34.16
N ASN A 491 4.37 17.18 -33.56
CA ASN A 491 4.98 18.51 -33.47
C ASN A 491 6.29 18.49 -32.67
N ILE A 492 6.38 17.69 -31.60
CA ILE A 492 7.62 17.53 -30.82
C ILE A 492 8.71 16.90 -31.69
N VAL A 493 8.39 15.83 -32.43
CA VAL A 493 9.35 15.16 -33.31
C VAL A 493 9.84 16.07 -34.44
N GLU A 494 8.95 16.83 -35.07
CA GLU A 494 9.32 17.77 -36.14
C GLU A 494 10.17 18.94 -35.63
N LYS A 495 9.96 19.37 -34.37
CA LYS A 495 10.69 20.48 -33.77
C LYS A 495 12.07 20.07 -33.22
N TYR A 496 12.20 18.85 -32.69
CA TYR A 496 13.39 18.34 -32.00
C TYR A 496 14.06 17.19 -32.75
N THR A 497 14.35 17.41 -34.03
CA THR A 497 14.95 16.39 -34.93
C THR A 497 16.36 15.94 -34.54
N ASP A 498 17.04 16.70 -33.69
CA ASP A 498 18.37 16.46 -33.14
C ASP A 498 18.37 15.50 -31.94
N ARG A 499 17.21 15.23 -31.34
CA ARG A 499 17.07 14.44 -30.11
C ARG A 499 16.42 13.09 -30.34
N ASP A 500 16.78 12.12 -29.51
CA ASP A 500 16.03 10.86 -29.46
C ASP A 500 14.77 11.05 -28.59
N ILE A 501 13.62 10.70 -29.16
CA ILE A 501 12.32 10.80 -28.52
C ILE A 501 11.78 9.40 -28.29
N TYR A 502 11.47 9.08 -27.04
CA TYR A 502 10.95 7.77 -26.64
C TYR A 502 9.56 7.89 -26.03
N LEU A 503 8.63 7.06 -26.48
CA LEU A 503 7.28 6.92 -25.94
C LEU A 503 7.17 5.66 -25.10
N VAL A 504 6.78 5.82 -23.83
CA VAL A 504 6.39 4.75 -22.92
C VAL A 504 4.87 4.66 -22.91
N THR A 505 4.31 3.52 -23.34
CA THR A 505 2.87 3.33 -23.34
C THR A 505 2.46 1.85 -23.25
N PRO A 506 1.30 1.54 -22.64
CA PRO A 506 0.75 0.19 -22.60
C PRO A 506 0.50 -0.42 -23.99
N LEU A 507 0.57 -1.74 -24.12
CA LEU A 507 0.35 -2.43 -25.40
C LEU A 507 -1.09 -2.36 -25.89
N ASN A 508 -2.07 -2.21 -25.02
CA ASN A 508 -3.47 -1.93 -25.38
C ASN A 508 -3.60 -0.52 -25.99
N ALA A 509 -2.92 0.49 -25.42
CA ALA A 509 -2.91 1.84 -25.97
C ALA A 509 -2.19 1.90 -27.33
N ALA A 510 -1.10 1.15 -27.48
CA ALA A 510 -0.34 1.05 -28.73
C ALA A 510 -1.12 0.45 -29.91
N LEU A 511 -2.27 -0.19 -29.68
CA LEU A 511 -3.17 -0.63 -30.76
C LEU A 511 -3.62 0.53 -31.67
N ASN A 512 -3.62 1.76 -31.14
CA ASN A 512 -3.95 2.95 -31.92
C ASN A 512 -2.96 3.26 -33.05
N PHE A 513 -1.72 2.77 -32.96
CA PHE A 513 -0.65 3.05 -33.91
C PHE A 513 0.17 1.81 -34.31
N GLU A 514 -0.35 0.60 -34.09
CA GLU A 514 0.39 -0.67 -34.32
C GLU A 514 0.90 -0.83 -35.76
N ASN A 515 0.24 -0.19 -36.74
CA ASN A 515 0.63 -0.20 -38.16
C ASN A 515 1.45 1.02 -38.59
N ASN A 516 1.74 1.95 -37.68
CA ASN A 516 2.45 3.18 -38.00
C ASN A 516 3.97 2.96 -37.86
N THR A 517 4.69 3.06 -38.98
CA THR A 517 6.15 2.87 -39.04
C THR A 517 6.96 3.91 -38.26
N ASN A 518 6.33 5.03 -37.90
CA ASN A 518 6.96 6.11 -37.15
C ASN A 518 7.16 5.73 -35.67
N PHE A 519 6.56 4.64 -35.19
CA PHE A 519 6.73 4.13 -33.84
C PHE A 519 7.54 2.82 -33.86
N GLU A 520 8.86 2.93 -33.73
CA GLU A 520 9.74 1.76 -33.70
C GLU A 520 9.83 1.19 -32.28
N LYS A 521 9.35 -0.03 -32.07
CA LYS A 521 9.40 -0.68 -30.75
C LYS A 521 10.83 -1.10 -30.40
N VAL A 522 11.39 -0.48 -29.36
CA VAL A 522 12.76 -0.77 -28.88
C VAL A 522 12.80 -1.70 -27.68
N TRP A 523 11.74 -1.73 -26.87
CA TRP A 523 11.66 -2.57 -25.68
C TRP A 523 10.21 -2.90 -25.33
N SER A 524 9.99 -4.04 -24.67
CA SER A 524 8.66 -4.42 -24.19
C SER A 524 8.73 -5.30 -22.95
N TYR A 525 7.69 -5.23 -22.12
CA TYR A 525 7.55 -6.04 -20.92
C TYR A 525 6.12 -6.56 -20.78
N GLY A 526 5.98 -7.87 -20.56
CA GLY A 526 4.68 -8.55 -20.59
C GLY A 526 3.86 -8.46 -19.30
N TRP A 527 4.50 -8.23 -18.15
CA TRP A 527 3.82 -8.19 -16.84
C TRP A 527 3.33 -6.78 -16.52
N HIS A 528 2.37 -6.31 -17.31
CA HIS A 528 1.73 -5.02 -17.13
C HIS A 528 0.27 -5.13 -17.56
N LEU A 529 -0.63 -4.49 -16.83
CA LEU A 529 -2.02 -4.32 -17.21
C LEU A 529 -2.46 -2.92 -16.79
N ASP A 530 -2.88 -2.15 -17.78
CA ASP A 530 -3.58 -0.90 -17.58
C ASP A 530 -5.06 -1.20 -17.30
N LEU A 531 -5.59 -0.64 -16.21
CA LEU A 531 -6.99 -0.81 -15.80
C LEU A 531 -7.83 0.44 -16.06
N ASP A 532 -7.21 1.54 -16.49
CA ASP A 532 -7.86 2.85 -16.56
C ASP A 532 -8.28 3.21 -18.00
N HIS A 533 -7.58 2.73 -19.03
CA HIS A 533 -7.83 3.11 -20.43
C HIS A 533 -8.25 1.93 -21.31
N PHE A 534 -9.43 1.37 -21.04
CA PHE A 534 -10.02 0.34 -21.90
C PHE A 534 -10.85 0.93 -23.05
N GLU A 535 -10.40 0.71 -24.28
CA GLU A 535 -11.09 1.08 -25.54
C GLU A 535 -11.82 -0.12 -26.13
N ILE A 536 -12.73 -0.73 -25.34
CA ILE A 536 -13.49 -1.92 -25.74
C ILE A 536 -14.34 -1.66 -26.99
N GLU A 537 -14.87 -0.45 -27.15
CA GLU A 537 -15.68 -0.08 -28.32
C GLU A 537 -14.86 -0.10 -29.62
N LYS A 538 -13.56 0.24 -29.56
CA LYS A 538 -12.68 0.33 -30.73
C LYS A 538 -11.99 -1.00 -31.04
N PHE A 539 -11.51 -1.70 -30.01
CA PHE A 539 -10.65 -2.88 -30.16
C PHE A 539 -11.22 -4.17 -29.57
N GLY A 540 -12.41 -4.13 -28.96
CA GLY A 540 -13.01 -5.29 -28.30
C GLY A 540 -12.12 -5.87 -27.21
N ILE A 541 -11.98 -7.20 -27.20
CA ILE A 541 -11.17 -7.94 -26.21
C ILE A 541 -9.67 -7.59 -26.32
N ALA A 542 -9.20 -7.14 -27.49
CA ALA A 542 -7.80 -6.73 -27.64
C ALA A 542 -7.44 -5.54 -26.75
N SER A 543 -8.42 -4.75 -26.31
CA SER A 543 -8.19 -3.68 -25.32
C SER A 543 -7.68 -4.19 -23.97
N LEU A 544 -7.78 -5.49 -23.68
CA LEU A 544 -7.25 -6.13 -22.46
C LEU A 544 -5.83 -6.69 -22.66
N LYS A 545 -5.16 -6.36 -23.78
CA LYS A 545 -3.81 -6.85 -24.10
C LYS A 545 -2.83 -6.43 -23.00
N PRO A 546 -2.23 -7.39 -22.27
CA PRO A 546 -1.24 -7.07 -21.26
C PRO A 546 0.08 -6.64 -21.90
N GLY A 547 0.83 -5.84 -21.16
CA GLY A 547 2.18 -5.43 -21.48
C GLY A 547 2.32 -3.93 -21.64
N ILE A 548 3.57 -3.48 -21.60
CA ILE A 548 3.99 -2.10 -21.86
C ILE A 548 5.16 -2.15 -22.84
N ALA A 549 5.35 -1.09 -23.61
CA ALA A 549 6.48 -0.98 -24.52
C ALA A 549 7.04 0.43 -24.56
N ILE A 550 8.30 0.50 -25.00
CA ILE A 550 8.99 1.73 -25.32
C ILE A 550 9.16 1.78 -26.83
N TYR A 551 8.74 2.89 -27.42
CA TYR A 551 8.84 3.14 -28.85
C TYR A 551 9.78 4.33 -29.07
N LYS A 552 10.72 4.19 -30.00
CA LYS A 552 11.48 5.31 -30.55
C LYS A 552 10.65 5.96 -31.65
N LEU A 553 10.42 7.26 -31.57
CA LEU A 553 9.64 7.98 -32.56
C LEU A 553 10.54 8.44 -33.71
N GLY A 554 10.16 8.08 -34.93
CA GLY A 554 10.74 8.58 -36.18
C GLY A 554 9.98 9.79 -36.73
N LEU A 555 10.54 10.43 -37.76
CA LEU A 555 9.90 11.55 -38.46
C LEU A 555 8.53 11.11 -39.03
N PHE A 556 7.52 11.94 -38.79
CA PHE A 556 6.11 11.60 -39.05
C PHE A 556 5.66 11.71 -40.49
#